data_AF-A0A8I1U6D2-F1
#
_entry.id   AF-A0A8I1U6D2-F1
#
_cell.length_a   1.000
_cell.length_b   1.000
_cell.length_c   1.000
_cell.angle_alpha   90.00
_cell.angle_beta   90.00
_cell.angle_gamma   90.00
#
_symmetry.space_group_name_H-M   'P 1'
#
loop_
_entity.id
_entity.type
_entity.pdbx_description
1 polymer ?
#
loop_
_entity_poly.entity_id
_entity_poly.type
_entity_poly.pdbx_seq_one_letter_code
_entity_poly.pdbx_strand_id
1 'polypeptide(L)'
;MNKLSNLSVLALVAIAAAGPAFAATPKFTNGAPGTAMSVDDFASQLGSFNAKDVTDLLDAKSVTVYNYNTAWTDKAGKAVNLLTDDSQSIGLLREALNKNPAAVKLLAENKIKVDQVVDITNIGGNVQLYIQ
;
A
#
# COMPACT_ATOMS: atom_id res chain seq x y z
N MET A 1 29.22 -26.22 61.79
CA MET A 1 28.25 -25.18 62.18
C MET A 1 28.89 -23.85 61.78
N ASN A 2 28.48 -23.05 60.79
CA ASN A 2 27.23 -22.92 60.03
C ASN A 2 27.59 -22.55 58.58
N LYS A 3 26.93 -23.21 57.61
CA LYS A 3 26.99 -22.83 56.19
C LYS A 3 25.85 -21.85 55.92
N LEU A 4 26.16 -20.67 55.40
CA LEU A 4 25.17 -19.70 54.95
C LEU A 4 24.60 -20.19 53.61
N SER A 5 23.35 -20.65 53.65
CA SER A 5 22.57 -21.03 52.47
C SER A 5 22.16 -19.77 51.73
N ASN A 6 22.77 -19.52 50.57
CA ASN A 6 22.43 -18.40 49.72
C ASN A 6 21.17 -18.75 48.91
N LEU A 7 20.10 -18.02 49.16
CA LEU A 7 18.90 -17.97 48.32
C LEU A 7 19.27 -17.36 46.98
N SER A 8 18.97 -18.05 45.88
CA SER A 8 18.82 -17.42 44.58
C SER A 8 17.80 -18.21 43.76
N VAL A 9 16.56 -17.78 43.92
CA VAL A 9 15.44 -18.07 43.03
C VAL A 9 15.78 -17.45 41.68
N LEU A 10 16.19 -18.26 40.71
CA LEU A 10 16.23 -17.85 39.31
C LEU A 10 14.82 -17.99 38.74
N ALA A 11 14.02 -16.95 38.92
CA ALA A 11 12.82 -16.78 38.11
C ALA A 11 13.26 -16.51 36.67
N LEU A 12 13.14 -17.52 35.82
CA LEU A 12 13.31 -17.37 34.37
C LEU A 12 12.12 -16.57 33.85
N VAL A 13 12.29 -15.25 33.73
CA VAL A 13 11.34 -14.40 33.00
C VAL A 13 11.49 -14.79 31.53
N ALA A 14 10.56 -15.61 31.05
CA ALA A 14 10.34 -15.78 29.63
C ALA A 14 9.93 -14.43 29.08
N ILE A 15 10.90 -13.70 28.53
CA ILE A 15 10.65 -12.55 27.68
C ILE A 15 9.96 -13.14 26.45
N ALA A 16 8.62 -13.12 26.46
CA ALA A 16 7.87 -13.26 25.24
C ALA A 16 8.40 -12.16 24.33
N ALA A 17 9.21 -12.55 23.36
CA ALA A 17 9.49 -11.70 22.21
C ALA A 17 8.12 -11.44 21.60
N ALA A 18 7.54 -10.29 21.93
CA ALA A 18 6.48 -9.70 21.15
C ALA A 18 7.12 -9.45 19.79
N GLY A 19 7.09 -10.47 18.93
CA GLY A 19 7.26 -10.26 17.51
C GLY A 19 6.30 -9.15 17.11
N PRO A 20 6.65 -8.32 16.10
CA PRO A 20 5.75 -7.28 15.63
C PRO A 20 4.40 -7.95 15.39
N ALA A 21 3.39 -7.52 16.15
CA ALA A 21 2.03 -7.97 15.93
C ALA A 21 1.78 -7.70 14.45
N PHE A 22 1.62 -8.76 13.65
CA PHE A 22 1.42 -8.62 12.23
C PHE A 22 0.28 -7.64 12.04
N ALA A 23 0.59 -6.42 11.58
CA ALA A 23 -0.44 -5.47 11.21
C ALA A 23 -1.36 -6.22 10.25
N ALA A 24 -2.67 -6.18 10.51
CA ALA A 24 -3.63 -6.93 9.73
C ALA A 24 -3.39 -6.62 8.25
N THR A 25 -3.06 -7.65 7.46
CA THR A 25 -2.74 -7.45 6.05
C THR A 25 -3.96 -6.83 5.36
N PRO A 26 -3.81 -5.72 4.61
CA PRO A 26 -4.92 -5.09 3.93
C PRO A 26 -5.69 -6.11 3.09
N LYS A 27 -7.02 -6.05 3.14
CA LYS A 27 -7.86 -6.86 2.25
C LYS A 27 -7.90 -6.24 0.86
N PHE A 28 -7.47 -6.97 -0.16
CA PHE A 28 -7.56 -6.55 -1.55
C PHE A 28 -8.87 -7.00 -2.18
N THR A 29 -9.51 -6.11 -2.92
CA THR A 29 -10.73 -6.39 -3.71
C THR A 29 -10.66 -5.68 -5.05
N ASN A 30 -11.21 -6.27 -6.09
CA ASN A 30 -11.29 -5.61 -7.40
C ASN A 30 -12.46 -4.64 -7.42
N GLY A 31 -12.20 -3.39 -7.79
CA GLY A 31 -13.22 -2.40 -8.08
C GLY A 31 -13.89 -2.67 -9.42
N ALA A 32 -15.18 -2.35 -9.52
CA ALA A 32 -15.91 -2.53 -10.77
C ALA A 32 -15.56 -1.41 -11.77
N PRO A 33 -15.66 -1.68 -13.09
CA PRO A 33 -15.56 -0.63 -14.09
C PRO A 33 -16.56 0.49 -13.84
N GLY A 34 -16.14 1.74 -14.02
CA GLY A 34 -16.98 2.91 -13.87
C GLY A 34 -17.41 3.24 -12.44
N THR A 35 -16.71 2.73 -11.42
CA THR A 35 -17.05 3.01 -10.00
C THR A 35 -15.97 3.76 -9.23
N ALA A 36 -14.84 4.08 -9.85
CA ALA A 36 -13.85 4.97 -9.26
C ALA A 36 -14.29 6.44 -9.36
N MET A 37 -13.43 7.36 -8.92
CA MET A 37 -13.69 8.80 -9.07
C MET A 37 -13.70 9.25 -10.54
N SER A 38 -14.07 10.52 -10.78
CA SER A 38 -13.99 11.11 -12.12
C SER A 38 -12.54 11.24 -12.58
N VAL A 39 -12.31 11.25 -13.90
CA VAL A 39 -10.96 11.48 -14.43
C VAL A 39 -10.41 12.84 -14.02
N ASP A 40 -11.27 13.86 -13.90
CA ASP A 40 -10.85 15.21 -13.55
C ASP A 40 -10.41 15.31 -12.08
N ASP A 41 -11.10 14.65 -11.14
CA ASP A 41 -10.70 14.57 -9.74
C ASP A 41 -9.38 13.80 -9.59
N PHE A 42 -9.23 12.70 -10.33
CA PHE A 42 -8.02 11.90 -10.32
C PHE A 42 -6.81 12.68 -10.87
N ALA A 43 -6.98 13.37 -12.01
CA ALA A 43 -5.94 14.22 -12.60
C ALA A 43 -5.45 15.31 -11.65
N SER A 44 -6.34 15.88 -10.83
CA SER A 44 -5.97 16.88 -9.84
C SER A 44 -5.05 16.35 -8.72
N GLN A 45 -4.98 15.03 -8.55
CA GLN A 45 -4.18 14.36 -7.52
C GLN A 45 -2.86 13.79 -8.05
N LEU A 46 -2.83 13.34 -9.31
CA LEU A 46 -1.66 12.73 -9.99
C LEU A 46 -0.41 13.62 -10.03
N GLY A 47 -0.58 14.95 -10.10
CA GLY A 47 0.51 15.90 -10.33
C GLY A 47 1.51 16.04 -9.17
N SER A 48 1.24 15.45 -8.02
CA SER A 48 2.12 15.50 -6.86
C SER A 48 2.35 14.10 -6.30
N PHE A 49 3.31 13.37 -6.88
CA PHE A 49 3.82 12.15 -6.26
C PHE A 49 4.13 12.40 -4.77
N ASN A 50 3.59 11.56 -3.90
CA ASN A 50 3.85 11.64 -2.46
C ASN A 50 4.38 10.31 -1.94
N ALA A 51 5.59 10.32 -1.38
CA ALA A 51 6.16 9.11 -0.77
C ALA A 51 5.29 8.53 0.36
N LYS A 52 4.40 9.35 0.95
CA LYS A 52 3.38 8.92 1.90
C LYS A 52 2.42 7.89 1.31
N ASP A 53 2.20 7.86 0.01
CA ASP A 53 1.25 6.96 -0.63
C ASP A 53 1.67 5.48 -0.46
N VAL A 54 2.98 5.21 -0.45
CA VAL A 54 3.52 3.88 -0.15
C VAL A 54 3.23 3.46 1.29
N THR A 55 3.35 4.39 2.24
CA THR A 55 3.00 4.13 3.65
C THR A 55 1.50 3.93 3.80
N ASP A 56 0.68 4.73 3.13
CA ASP A 56 -0.77 4.62 3.16
C ASP A 56 -1.25 3.27 2.61
N LEU A 57 -0.59 2.72 1.58
CA LEU A 57 -0.85 1.37 1.09
C LEU A 57 -0.57 0.30 2.15
N LEU A 58 0.53 0.44 2.90
CA LEU A 58 0.93 -0.53 3.92
C LEU A 58 0.04 -0.47 5.17
N ASP A 59 -0.43 0.73 5.52
CA ASP A 59 -1.29 0.98 6.68
C ASP A 59 -2.80 0.85 6.36
N ALA A 60 -3.14 0.55 5.10
CA ALA A 60 -4.51 0.46 4.64
C ALA A 60 -5.27 -0.66 5.35
N LYS A 61 -6.54 -0.38 5.70
CA LYS A 61 -7.46 -1.44 6.17
C LYS A 61 -7.94 -2.32 5.01
N SER A 62 -8.17 -1.69 3.86
CA SER A 62 -8.56 -2.36 2.62
C SER A 62 -8.00 -1.63 1.42
N VAL A 63 -7.79 -2.38 0.33
CA VAL A 63 -7.29 -1.88 -0.95
C VAL A 63 -8.27 -2.28 -2.04
N THR A 64 -8.83 -1.30 -2.74
CA THR A 64 -9.63 -1.53 -3.93
C THR A 64 -8.76 -1.34 -5.17
N VAL A 65 -8.61 -2.40 -5.96
CA VAL A 65 -7.76 -2.41 -7.15
C VAL A 65 -8.61 -2.09 -8.37
N TYR A 66 -8.26 -1.05 -9.10
CA TYR A 66 -8.93 -0.63 -10.32
C TYR A 66 -8.03 -0.82 -11.53
N ASN A 67 -8.60 -1.37 -12.62
CA ASN A 67 -7.95 -1.24 -13.92
C ASN A 67 -8.11 0.21 -14.39
N TYR A 68 -6.98 0.87 -14.61
CA TYR A 68 -6.87 2.26 -14.96
C TYR A 68 -7.66 2.62 -16.22
N ASN A 69 -7.81 1.73 -17.20
CA ASN A 69 -8.51 2.06 -18.44
C ASN A 69 -10.03 2.08 -18.27
N THR A 70 -10.55 1.39 -17.26
CA THR A 70 -11.99 1.16 -17.07
C THR A 70 -12.54 1.69 -15.75
N ALA A 71 -11.70 2.26 -14.88
CA ALA A 71 -12.08 2.67 -13.53
C ALA A 71 -13.15 3.78 -13.50
N TRP A 72 -13.10 4.69 -14.48
CA TRP A 72 -13.71 6.01 -14.41
C TRP A 72 -15.20 6.03 -14.75
N THR A 73 -15.93 6.88 -14.04
CA THR A 73 -17.36 7.11 -14.23
C THR A 73 -17.70 7.90 -15.51
N ASP A 74 -16.77 8.72 -16.01
CA ASP A 74 -17.12 9.81 -16.93
C ASP A 74 -16.35 9.85 -18.26
N LYS A 75 -15.04 9.53 -18.29
CA LYS A 75 -14.20 9.79 -19.49
C LYS A 75 -13.10 8.74 -19.73
N ALA A 76 -13.49 7.51 -20.05
CA ALA A 76 -12.54 6.52 -20.57
C ALA A 76 -11.77 7.08 -21.78
N GLY A 77 -10.43 6.98 -21.78
CA GLY A 77 -9.54 7.53 -22.82
C GLY A 77 -8.79 8.81 -22.42
N LYS A 78 -9.43 9.77 -21.74
CA LYS A 78 -8.70 10.93 -21.19
C LYS A 78 -7.68 10.49 -20.14
N ALA A 79 -8.07 9.53 -19.30
CA ALA A 79 -7.17 8.91 -18.37
C ALA A 79 -5.94 8.29 -19.07
N VAL A 80 -6.12 7.57 -20.18
CA VAL A 80 -4.99 6.94 -20.90
C VAL A 80 -3.94 7.97 -21.31
N ASN A 81 -4.36 9.19 -21.67
CA ASN A 81 -3.43 10.27 -21.98
C ASN A 81 -2.68 10.77 -20.73
N LEU A 82 -3.31 10.79 -19.55
CA LEU A 82 -2.64 11.13 -18.28
C LEU A 82 -1.50 10.15 -17.95
N LEU A 83 -1.57 8.88 -18.37
CA LEU A 83 -0.43 7.96 -18.24
C LEU A 83 0.82 8.46 -18.98
N THR A 84 0.62 9.19 -20.07
CA THR A 84 1.71 9.80 -20.85
C THR A 84 2.13 11.12 -20.23
N ASP A 85 1.15 11.98 -19.93
CA ASP A 85 1.37 13.33 -19.41
C ASP A 85 2.05 13.31 -18.02
N ASP A 86 1.69 12.37 -17.14
CA ASP A 86 2.19 12.23 -15.76
C ASP A 86 3.21 11.08 -15.59
N SER A 87 3.79 10.60 -16.69
CA SER A 87 4.71 9.45 -16.71
C SER A 87 5.89 9.57 -15.74
N GLN A 88 6.37 10.79 -15.48
CA GLN A 88 7.43 11.05 -14.50
C GLN A 88 6.97 10.76 -13.07
N SER A 89 5.80 11.26 -12.67
CA SER A 89 5.24 11.04 -11.32
C SER A 89 4.98 9.55 -11.07
N ILE A 90 4.43 8.86 -12.07
CA ILE A 90 4.23 7.40 -12.04
C ILE A 90 5.57 6.67 -11.87
N GLY A 91 6.61 7.12 -12.57
CA GLY A 91 7.96 6.58 -12.45
C GLY A 91 8.51 6.70 -11.02
N LEU A 92 8.37 7.87 -10.40
CA LEU A 92 8.82 8.12 -9.03
C LEU A 92 8.06 7.27 -8.01
N LEU A 93 6.75 7.07 -8.20
CA LEU A 93 5.94 6.17 -7.37
C LEU A 93 6.46 4.73 -7.44
N ARG A 94 6.68 4.22 -8.65
CA ARG A 94 7.21 2.87 -8.87
C ARG A 94 8.60 2.69 -8.26
N GLU A 95 9.45 3.71 -8.35
CA GLU A 95 10.76 3.71 -7.70
C GLU A 95 10.63 3.64 -6.17
N ALA A 96 9.73 4.44 -5.59
CA ALA A 96 9.47 4.43 -4.15
C ALA A 96 8.92 3.07 -3.66
N LEU A 97 8.01 2.46 -4.42
CA LEU A 97 7.52 1.09 -4.17
C LEU A 97 8.66 0.08 -4.20
N ASN A 98 9.51 0.11 -5.22
CA ASN A 98 10.65 -0.82 -5.35
C ASN A 98 11.68 -0.66 -4.22
N LYS A 99 11.84 0.56 -3.67
CA LYS A 99 12.69 0.81 -2.50
C LYS A 99 12.09 0.31 -1.18
N ASN A 100 10.83 -0.14 -1.18
CA ASN A 100 10.14 -0.64 0.01
C ASN A 100 9.83 -2.15 -0.12
N PRO A 101 10.64 -3.03 0.49
CA PRO A 101 10.44 -4.48 0.39
C PRO A 101 9.09 -4.97 0.90
N ALA A 102 8.51 -4.30 1.89
CA ALA A 102 7.19 -4.66 2.43
C ALA A 102 6.09 -4.36 1.40
N ALA A 103 6.18 -3.23 0.70
CA ALA A 103 5.23 -2.87 -0.34
C ALA A 103 5.34 -3.80 -1.56
N VAL A 104 6.57 -4.12 -1.99
CA VAL A 104 6.81 -5.10 -3.06
C VAL A 104 6.21 -6.46 -2.71
N LYS A 105 6.46 -6.95 -1.49
CA LYS A 105 5.91 -8.21 -1.01
C LYS A 105 4.38 -8.19 -0.97
N LEU A 106 3.79 -7.13 -0.43
CA LEU A 106 2.33 -6.97 -0.35
C LEU A 106 1.67 -7.01 -1.73
N LEU A 107 2.22 -6.27 -2.71
CA LEU A 107 1.71 -6.27 -4.08
C LEU A 107 1.85 -7.65 -4.74
N ALA A 108 3.00 -8.32 -4.59
CA ALA A 108 3.27 -9.62 -5.17
C ALA A 108 2.36 -10.73 -4.62
N GLU A 109 2.07 -10.72 -3.32
CA GLU A 109 1.12 -11.64 -2.68
C GLU A 109 -0.29 -11.49 -3.28
N ASN A 110 -0.65 -10.27 -3.69
CA ASN A 110 -1.92 -9.92 -4.35
C ASN A 110 -1.87 -9.96 -5.89
N LYS A 111 -0.82 -10.57 -6.48
CA LYS A 111 -0.64 -10.74 -7.93
C LYS A 111 -0.52 -9.44 -8.73
N ILE A 112 -0.05 -8.38 -8.09
CA ILE A 112 0.19 -7.07 -8.70
C ILE A 112 1.69 -6.87 -8.80
N LYS A 113 2.17 -6.48 -9.98
CA LYS A 113 3.56 -6.07 -10.17
C LYS A 113 3.68 -4.57 -9.99
N VAL A 114 4.83 -4.11 -9.47
CA VAL A 114 5.09 -2.68 -9.25
C VAL A 114 5.01 -1.88 -10.56
N ASP A 115 5.47 -2.45 -11.68
CA ASP A 115 5.43 -1.82 -13.00
C ASP A 115 4.01 -1.62 -13.55
N GLN A 116 3.00 -2.27 -12.98
CA GLN A 116 1.60 -2.07 -13.33
C GLN A 116 0.98 -0.92 -12.54
N VAL A 117 1.54 -0.52 -11.39
CA VAL A 117 0.97 0.52 -10.54
C VAL A 117 1.04 1.86 -11.23
N VAL A 118 -0.10 2.54 -11.31
CA VAL A 118 -0.22 3.90 -11.85
C VAL A 118 -0.26 4.90 -10.72
N ASP A 119 -1.14 4.67 -9.74
CA ASP A 119 -1.34 5.60 -8.63
C ASP A 119 -1.91 4.89 -7.39
N ILE A 120 -1.75 5.53 -6.24
CA ILE A 120 -2.25 5.09 -4.95
C ILE A 120 -2.97 6.25 -4.27
N THR A 121 -4.28 6.14 -4.10
CA THR A 121 -5.09 7.19 -3.49
C THR A 121 -5.65 6.74 -2.15
N ASN A 122 -5.39 7.48 -1.07
CA ASN A 122 -6.00 7.22 0.24
C ASN A 122 -7.36 7.92 0.36
N ILE A 123 -8.40 7.14 0.63
CA ILE A 123 -9.78 7.59 0.85
C ILE A 123 -10.23 7.12 2.24
N GLY A 124 -9.96 7.95 3.26
CA GLY A 124 -10.44 7.73 4.62
C GLY A 124 -9.90 6.46 5.29
N GLY A 125 -8.65 6.08 5.00
CA GLY A 125 -8.01 4.87 5.55
C GLY A 125 -8.26 3.59 4.75
N ASN A 126 -8.97 3.70 3.62
CA ASN A 126 -8.96 2.70 2.56
C ASN A 126 -8.14 3.24 1.40
N VAL A 127 -7.51 2.35 0.65
CA VAL A 127 -6.69 2.75 -0.49
C VAL A 127 -7.36 2.31 -1.79
N GLN A 128 -7.33 3.19 -2.79
CA GLN A 128 -7.59 2.85 -4.17
C GLN A 128 -6.26 2.71 -4.89
N LEU A 129 -6.01 1.52 -5.44
CA LEU A 129 -4.80 1.20 -6.18
C LEU A 129 -5.16 1.10 -7.66
N TYR A 130 -4.58 1.97 -8.47
CA TYR A 130 -4.82 1.97 -9.91
C TYR A 130 -3.71 1.21 -10.63
N ILE A 131 -4.07 0.27 -11.49
CA ILE A 131 -3.13 -0.56 -12.25
C ILE A 131 -3.44 -0.57 -13.76
N GLN A 132 -2.42 -0.70 -14.60
CA GLN A 132 -2.59 -0.90 -16.05
C GLN A 132 -3.14 -2.28 -16.40
#